data_AF-A0A8J7HZK9-F1
#
_entry.id   AF-A0A8J7HZK9-F1
#
_cell.length_a   1.000
_cell.length_b   1.000
_cell.length_c   1.000
_cell.angle_alpha   90.00
_cell.angle_beta   90.00
_cell.angle_gamma   90.00
#
_symmetry.space_group_name_H-M   'P 1'
#
loop_
_entity.id
_entity.type
_entity.pdbx_description
1 polymer ?
#
loop_
_entity_poly.entity_id
_entity_poly.type
_entity_poly.pdbx_seq_one_letter_code
_entity_poly.pdbx_strand_id
1 'polypeptide(L)'
;MSDLLKLKLASNHQRLLRQEYLAAVPDCLGIYLERCLYVQSPKRDEIVWMFYIEPNGIVRELTEDGKFDYHVPEGYSYQEFSWTEQLIEAAISVGDKHDQEEAFLYPFADSPLYQVPFGWVRQHLYELFQCKWKTNSFNPKVKHNPKSVGVVAANFNAGIVINNYSGYLEVDPNPDEVVYQLAVWGF
;
A
#
# COMPACT_ATOMS: atom_id res chain seq x y z
N MET A 1 -29.98 7.87 -9.49
CA MET A 1 -29.22 6.59 -9.59
C MET A 1 -29.52 5.81 -8.31
N SER A 2 -30.08 4.60 -8.38
CA SER A 2 -30.48 3.84 -7.18
C SER A 2 -29.27 3.36 -6.38
N ASP A 3 -29.38 3.26 -5.05
CA ASP A 3 -28.26 2.85 -4.18
C ASP A 3 -27.78 1.41 -4.46
N LEU A 4 -28.70 0.54 -4.91
CA LEU A 4 -28.36 -0.80 -5.38
C LEU A 4 -27.42 -0.78 -6.60
N LEU A 5 -27.59 0.18 -7.52
CA LEU A 5 -26.72 0.30 -8.69
C LEU A 5 -25.31 0.75 -8.30
N LYS A 6 -25.20 1.69 -7.34
CA LYS A 6 -23.91 2.14 -6.79
C LYS A 6 -23.15 0.97 -6.15
N LEU A 7 -23.83 0.17 -5.32
CA LEU A 7 -23.22 -1.01 -4.67
C LEU A 7 -22.75 -2.05 -5.70
N LYS A 8 -23.55 -2.32 -6.73
CA LYS A 8 -23.17 -3.25 -7.80
C LYS A 8 -21.96 -2.77 -8.61
N LEU A 9 -21.89 -1.47 -8.92
CA LEU A 9 -20.76 -0.87 -9.62
C LEU A 9 -19.48 -0.94 -8.79
N ALA A 10 -19.56 -0.57 -7.50
CA ALA A 10 -18.43 -0.65 -6.58
C ALA A 10 -17.89 -2.08 -6.43
N SER A 11 -18.79 -3.05 -6.24
CA SER A 11 -18.41 -4.47 -6.13
C SER A 11 -17.77 -5.01 -7.42
N ASN A 12 -18.32 -4.65 -8.59
CA ASN A 12 -17.72 -5.03 -9.87
C ASN A 12 -16.34 -4.41 -10.08
N HIS A 13 -16.15 -3.16 -9.68
CA HIS A 13 -14.87 -2.46 -9.78
C HIS A 13 -13.81 -3.11 -8.88
N GLN A 14 -14.14 -3.39 -7.61
CA GLN A 14 -13.24 -4.12 -6.70
C GLN A 14 -12.86 -5.51 -7.24
N ARG A 15 -13.82 -6.23 -7.84
CA ARG A 15 -13.54 -7.54 -8.46
C ARG A 15 -12.58 -7.42 -9.65
N LEU A 16 -12.76 -6.41 -10.50
CA LEU A 16 -11.87 -6.15 -11.63
C LEU A 16 -10.45 -5.85 -11.13
N LEU A 17 -10.30 -4.88 -10.23
CA LEU A 17 -9.00 -4.51 -9.65
C LEU A 17 -8.31 -5.69 -8.98
N ARG A 18 -9.08 -6.55 -8.30
CA ARG A 18 -8.55 -7.80 -7.73
C ARG A 18 -7.97 -8.72 -8.80
N GLN A 19 -8.74 -9.01 -9.84
CA GLN A 19 -8.31 -9.91 -10.91
C GLN A 19 -7.06 -9.37 -11.63
N GLU A 20 -7.04 -8.07 -11.87
CA GLU A 20 -5.92 -7.38 -12.50
C GLU A 20 -4.66 -7.42 -11.61
N TYR A 21 -4.81 -7.25 -10.30
CA TYR A 21 -3.70 -7.35 -9.36
C TYR A 21 -3.16 -8.78 -9.26
N LEU A 22 -4.03 -9.77 -9.09
CA LEU A 22 -3.65 -11.19 -9.01
C LEU A 22 -2.94 -11.65 -10.29
N ALA A 23 -3.26 -11.08 -11.44
CA ALA A 23 -2.58 -11.35 -12.72
C ALA A 23 -1.25 -10.60 -12.89
N ALA A 24 -0.96 -9.60 -12.06
CA ALA A 24 0.26 -8.78 -12.13
C ALA A 24 1.35 -9.24 -11.16
N VAL A 25 0.97 -9.86 -10.04
CA VAL A 25 1.89 -10.47 -9.07
C VAL A 25 2.46 -11.79 -9.60
N PRO A 26 3.63 -12.24 -9.12
CA PRO A 26 4.11 -13.61 -9.38
C PRO A 26 3.05 -14.66 -9.02
N ASP A 27 2.92 -15.69 -9.85
CA ASP A 27 1.86 -16.71 -9.72
C ASP A 27 1.76 -17.32 -8.31
N CYS A 28 2.89 -17.55 -7.64
CA CYS A 28 2.89 -18.09 -6.28
C CYS A 28 2.22 -17.15 -5.27
N LEU A 29 2.45 -15.83 -5.38
CA LEU A 29 1.82 -14.82 -4.52
C LEU A 29 0.36 -14.62 -4.93
N GLY A 30 0.05 -14.65 -6.23
CA GLY A 30 -1.32 -14.57 -6.73
C GLY A 30 -2.20 -15.71 -6.21
N ILE A 31 -1.72 -16.95 -6.30
CA ILE A 31 -2.43 -18.15 -5.79
C ILE A 31 -2.64 -18.05 -4.27
N TYR A 32 -1.66 -17.52 -3.53
CA TYR A 32 -1.80 -17.31 -2.10
C TYR A 32 -2.88 -16.26 -1.79
N LEU A 33 -2.79 -15.09 -2.41
CA LEU A 33 -3.70 -13.96 -2.20
C LEU A 33 -5.14 -14.26 -2.65
N GLU A 34 -5.32 -15.07 -3.70
CA GLU A 34 -6.65 -15.49 -4.16
C GLU A 34 -7.42 -16.27 -3.07
N ARG A 35 -6.70 -16.98 -2.19
CA ARG A 35 -7.27 -17.77 -1.10
C ARG A 35 -7.46 -16.97 0.20
N CYS A 36 -6.89 -15.77 0.27
CA CYS A 36 -6.97 -14.93 1.46
C CYS A 36 -8.33 -14.26 1.58
N LEU A 37 -8.74 -14.02 2.83
CA LEU A 37 -9.89 -13.16 3.11
C LEU A 37 -9.53 -11.71 2.77
N TYR A 38 -10.54 -10.92 2.43
CA TYR A 38 -10.40 -9.48 2.22
C TYR A 38 -11.51 -8.72 2.94
N VAL A 39 -11.17 -7.53 3.42
CA VAL A 39 -12.08 -6.68 4.18
C VAL A 39 -13.08 -6.00 3.26
N GLN A 40 -14.36 -6.05 3.65
CA GLN A 40 -15.48 -5.39 2.99
C GLN A 40 -15.85 -4.10 3.74
N SER A 41 -16.46 -3.14 3.05
CA SER A 41 -16.96 -1.89 3.66
C SER A 41 -18.00 -2.16 4.76
N PRO A 42 -18.13 -1.28 5.79
CA PRO A 42 -17.45 0.01 5.96
C PRO A 42 -16.07 -0.06 6.64
N LYS A 43 -15.73 -1.18 7.29
CA LYS A 43 -14.45 -1.35 8.03
C LYS A 43 -13.21 -1.11 7.15
N ARG A 44 -13.33 -1.34 5.85
CA ARG A 44 -12.26 -1.07 4.88
C ARG A 44 -11.78 0.38 4.95
N ASP A 45 -12.71 1.34 4.97
CA ASP A 45 -12.36 2.74 4.77
C ASP A 45 -11.58 3.28 5.98
N GLU A 46 -11.95 2.85 7.19
CA GLU A 46 -11.20 3.13 8.42
C GLU A 46 -9.76 2.60 8.36
N ILE A 47 -9.57 1.39 7.83
CA ILE A 47 -8.24 0.76 7.74
C ILE A 47 -7.40 1.41 6.65
N VAL A 48 -8.01 1.79 5.52
CA VAL A 48 -7.30 2.42 4.38
C VAL A 48 -6.64 3.73 4.78
N TRP A 49 -7.19 4.47 5.75
CA TRP A 49 -6.53 5.68 6.28
C TRP A 49 -5.14 5.43 6.84
N MET A 50 -4.87 4.23 7.36
CA MET A 50 -3.56 3.84 7.88
C MET A 50 -2.45 3.77 6.82
N PHE A 51 -2.81 3.79 5.54
CA PHE A 51 -1.87 3.70 4.42
C PHE A 51 -1.59 5.07 3.77
N TYR A 52 -2.22 6.15 4.22
CA TYR A 52 -1.91 7.50 3.78
C TYR A 52 -0.88 8.12 4.73
N ILE A 53 0.36 8.18 4.26
CA ILE A 53 1.53 8.56 5.05
C ILE A 53 2.09 9.90 4.60
N GLU A 54 2.57 10.69 5.56
CA GLU A 54 3.24 11.96 5.34
C GLU A 54 4.35 12.17 6.39
N PRO A 55 5.30 13.10 6.19
CA PRO A 55 6.33 13.40 7.19
C PRO A 55 5.79 13.70 8.59
N ASN A 56 4.58 14.24 8.68
CA ASN A 56 3.92 14.62 9.93
C ASN A 56 3.10 13.48 10.57
N GLY A 57 3.03 12.30 9.95
CA GLY A 57 2.29 11.15 10.46
C GLY A 57 1.34 10.52 9.43
N ILE A 58 0.41 9.73 9.94
CA ILE A 58 -0.63 9.04 9.17
C ILE A 58 -1.86 9.94 9.10
N VAL A 59 -2.42 10.13 7.90
CA VAL A 59 -3.63 10.93 7.68
C VAL A 59 -4.84 10.21 8.28
N ARG A 60 -5.61 10.88 9.15
CA ARG A 60 -6.86 10.34 9.71
C ARG A 60 -8.11 10.79 8.98
N GLU A 61 -8.24 12.11 8.82
CA GLU A 61 -9.43 12.70 8.22
C GLU A 61 -9.12 14.08 7.64
N LEU A 62 -10.03 14.55 6.78
CA LEU A 62 -10.07 15.93 6.32
C LEU A 62 -10.98 16.71 7.26
N THR A 63 -10.42 17.70 7.95
CA THR A 63 -11.16 18.62 8.82
C THR A 63 -12.10 19.51 8.02
N GLU A 64 -13.11 20.11 8.67
CA GLU A 64 -14.10 21.00 8.04
C GLU A 64 -13.46 22.20 7.31
N ASP A 65 -12.27 22.62 7.74
CA ASP A 65 -11.48 23.69 7.14
C ASP A 65 -10.62 23.25 5.94
N GLY A 66 -10.76 21.99 5.51
CA GLY A 66 -10.00 21.42 4.40
C GLY A 66 -8.53 21.10 4.72
N LYS A 67 -8.18 20.97 6.01
CA LYS A 67 -6.85 20.53 6.46
C LYS A 67 -6.86 19.06 6.85
N PHE A 68 -5.77 18.35 6.62
CA PHE A 68 -5.63 16.98 7.12
C PHE A 68 -5.29 16.97 8.62
N ASP A 69 -5.94 16.07 9.35
CA ASP A 69 -5.52 15.68 10.70
C ASP A 69 -4.56 14.49 10.62
N TYR A 70 -3.54 14.51 11.48
CA TYR A 70 -2.46 13.53 11.46
C TYR A 70 -2.35 12.80 12.80
N HIS A 71 -2.08 11.51 12.72
CA HIS A 71 -1.74 10.68 13.84
C HIS A 71 -0.32 10.15 13.71
N VAL A 72 0.49 10.39 14.74
CA VAL A 72 1.85 9.87 14.83
C VAL A 72 1.84 8.67 15.78
N PRO A 73 1.84 7.42 15.26
CA PRO A 73 1.95 6.24 16.12
C PRO A 73 3.33 6.17 16.80
N GLU A 74 3.43 5.34 17.83
CA GLU A 74 4.70 5.12 18.53
C GLU A 74 5.76 4.56 17.57
N GLY A 75 6.96 5.15 17.61
CA GLY A 75 8.06 4.73 16.74
C GLY A 75 7.88 5.11 15.27
N TYR A 76 6.96 6.03 14.93
CA TYR A 76 6.79 6.51 13.57
C TYR A 76 8.10 7.09 13.01
N SER A 77 8.53 6.55 11.88
CA SER A 77 9.65 7.05 11.10
C SER A 77 9.22 7.18 9.65
N TYR A 78 9.59 8.29 9.03
CA TYR A 78 9.33 8.58 7.63
C TYR A 78 10.65 8.91 6.92
N GLN A 79 10.87 8.29 5.77
CA GLN A 79 12.08 8.49 4.97
C GLN A 79 11.72 8.53 3.48
N GLU A 80 12.51 9.30 2.72
CA GLU A 80 12.40 9.38 1.27
C GLU A 80 13.66 8.82 0.61
N PHE A 81 13.46 8.17 -0.53
CA PHE A 81 14.51 7.52 -1.30
C PHE A 81 14.36 7.84 -2.78
N SER A 82 15.48 7.91 -3.47
CA SER A 82 15.51 8.09 -4.91
C SER A 82 15.49 6.78 -5.67
N TRP A 83 15.96 5.71 -5.05
CA TRP A 83 16.13 4.40 -5.68
C TRP A 83 15.29 3.33 -4.99
N THR A 84 14.69 2.42 -5.77
CA THR A 84 13.85 1.37 -5.20
C THR A 84 14.65 0.41 -4.33
N GLU A 85 15.93 0.17 -4.66
CA GLU A 85 16.81 -0.71 -3.91
C GLU A 85 17.03 -0.18 -2.48
N GLN A 86 17.26 1.12 -2.32
CA GLN A 86 17.42 1.78 -1.02
C GLN A 86 16.15 1.65 -0.17
N LEU A 87 15.00 1.93 -0.79
CA LEU A 87 13.68 1.80 -0.16
C LEU A 87 13.47 0.39 0.38
N ILE A 88 13.75 -0.63 -0.45
CA ILE A 88 13.48 -2.03 -0.11
C ILE A 88 14.45 -2.52 0.97
N GLU A 89 15.73 -2.14 0.89
CA GLU A 89 16.71 -2.44 1.93
C GLU A 89 16.28 -1.84 3.27
N ALA A 90 15.82 -0.59 3.28
CA ALA A 90 15.30 0.07 4.47
C ALA A 90 14.06 -0.66 5.02
N ALA A 91 13.11 -1.02 4.16
CA ALA A 91 11.86 -1.68 4.57
C ALA A 91 12.07 -3.10 5.11
N ILE A 92 13.03 -3.86 4.58
CA ILE A 92 13.36 -5.21 5.08
C ILE A 92 14.10 -5.14 6.43
N SER A 93 14.84 -4.06 6.68
CA SER A 93 15.65 -3.86 7.89
C SER A 93 14.85 -3.49 9.15
N VAL A 94 13.54 -3.27 9.02
CA VAL A 94 12.63 -2.81 10.09
C VAL A 94 12.48 -3.81 11.25
N GLY A 95 12.84 -5.08 11.04
CA GLY A 95 12.77 -6.14 12.05
C GLY A 95 11.56 -7.07 11.86
N ASP A 96 11.56 -8.21 12.58
CA ASP A 96 10.60 -9.31 12.42
C ASP A 96 9.64 -9.50 13.61
N LYS A 97 9.65 -8.54 14.55
CA LYS A 97 8.86 -8.54 15.80
C LYS A 97 7.38 -8.85 15.60
N HIS A 98 6.78 -8.38 14.51
CA HIS A 98 5.36 -8.51 14.23
C HIS A 98 5.03 -9.63 13.22
N ASP A 99 6.01 -10.45 12.80
CA ASP A 99 5.83 -11.39 11.68
C ASP A 99 4.69 -12.40 11.87
N GLN A 100 4.39 -12.75 13.12
CA GLN A 100 3.34 -13.71 13.49
C GLN A 100 1.96 -13.06 13.68
N GLU A 101 1.86 -11.73 13.63
CA GLU A 101 0.60 -11.03 13.80
C GLU A 101 -0.26 -11.09 12.52
N GLU A 102 -1.57 -11.17 12.70
CA GLU A 102 -2.51 -10.91 11.61
C GLU A 102 -2.38 -9.44 11.17
N ALA A 103 -2.48 -9.21 9.87
CA ALA A 103 -2.28 -7.91 9.28
C ALA A 103 -3.19 -7.66 8.08
N PHE A 104 -3.27 -6.40 7.71
CA PHE A 104 -3.95 -5.92 6.53
C PHE A 104 -2.91 -5.52 5.49
N LEU A 105 -2.91 -6.21 4.34
CA LEU A 105 -2.17 -5.82 3.15
C LEU A 105 -3.05 -4.93 2.29
N TYR A 106 -2.54 -3.75 1.94
CA TYR A 106 -3.15 -2.87 0.96
C TYR A 106 -2.21 -2.67 -0.23
N PRO A 107 -2.46 -3.36 -1.36
CA PRO A 107 -1.55 -3.34 -2.50
C PRO A 107 -1.46 -2.04 -3.28
N PHE A 108 -2.51 -1.22 -3.28
CA PHE A 108 -2.61 0.09 -3.94
C PHE A 108 -4.00 0.72 -3.72
N ALA A 109 -4.17 1.99 -4.10
CA ALA A 109 -5.46 2.69 -4.02
C ALA A 109 -6.61 1.92 -4.70
N ASP A 110 -7.74 1.79 -4.03
CA ASP A 110 -8.95 1.08 -4.50
C ASP A 110 -8.82 -0.45 -4.63
N SER A 111 -7.65 -1.02 -4.32
CA SER A 111 -7.45 -2.47 -4.27
C SER A 111 -8.21 -3.14 -3.11
N PRO A 112 -8.42 -4.47 -3.15
CA PRO A 112 -8.87 -5.22 -1.99
C PRO A 112 -7.86 -5.13 -0.85
N LEU A 113 -8.36 -4.99 0.37
CA LEU A 113 -7.56 -5.05 1.58
C LEU A 113 -7.51 -6.49 2.10
N TYR A 114 -6.38 -7.16 1.94
CA TYR A 114 -6.25 -8.59 2.26
C TYR A 114 -5.89 -8.81 3.72
N GLN A 115 -6.43 -9.87 4.32
CA GLN A 115 -6.00 -10.37 5.63
C GLN A 115 -4.91 -11.41 5.43
N VAL A 116 -3.71 -11.12 5.94
CA VAL A 116 -2.50 -11.94 5.76
C VAL A 116 -1.61 -11.85 7.00
N PRO A 117 -0.70 -12.80 7.24
CA PRO A 117 0.34 -12.63 8.26
C PRO A 117 1.26 -11.46 7.91
N PHE A 118 1.60 -10.63 8.89
CA PHE A 118 2.47 -9.46 8.68
C PHE A 118 3.82 -9.86 8.06
N GLY A 119 4.43 -10.92 8.59
CA GLY A 119 5.75 -11.39 8.15
C GLY A 119 5.75 -11.91 6.73
N TRP A 120 4.61 -12.46 6.26
CA TRP A 120 4.47 -12.88 4.87
C TRP A 120 4.59 -11.67 3.93
N VAL A 121 3.96 -10.54 4.26
CA VAL A 121 4.09 -9.32 3.45
C VAL A 121 5.52 -8.80 3.51
N ARG A 122 6.12 -8.70 4.70
CA ARG A 122 7.50 -8.20 4.86
C ARG A 122 8.50 -9.00 4.02
N GLN A 123 8.36 -10.33 3.98
CA GLN A 123 9.23 -11.23 3.22
C GLN A 123 9.01 -11.16 1.69
N HIS A 124 7.83 -10.74 1.25
CA HIS A 124 7.45 -10.64 -0.17
C HIS A 124 7.29 -9.20 -0.64
N LEU A 125 7.70 -8.21 0.16
CA LEU A 125 7.43 -6.80 -0.07
C LEU A 125 8.04 -6.32 -1.39
N TYR A 126 9.24 -6.81 -1.71
CA TYR A 126 9.91 -6.52 -2.97
C TYR A 126 9.10 -7.00 -4.17
N GLU A 127 8.64 -8.25 -4.18
CA GLU A 127 7.85 -8.80 -5.26
C GLU A 127 6.49 -8.12 -5.38
N LEU A 128 5.83 -7.84 -4.26
CA LEU A 128 4.56 -7.13 -4.21
C LEU A 128 4.71 -5.70 -4.74
N PHE A 129 5.81 -5.03 -4.43
CA PHE A 129 6.13 -3.69 -4.93
C PHE A 129 6.56 -3.72 -6.39
N GLN A 130 7.36 -4.68 -6.86
CA GLN A 130 7.84 -4.69 -8.26
C GLN A 130 6.80 -5.11 -9.29
N CYS A 131 5.55 -5.34 -8.89
CA CYS A 131 4.46 -5.74 -9.77
C CYS A 131 4.24 -4.71 -10.88
N LYS A 132 4.55 -5.11 -12.13
CA LYS A 132 4.35 -4.26 -13.31
C LYS A 132 2.95 -4.45 -13.83
N TRP A 133 2.10 -3.46 -13.61
CA TRP A 133 0.72 -3.55 -14.05
C TRP A 133 0.62 -3.45 -15.58
N LYS A 134 -0.14 -4.38 -16.17
CA LYS A 134 -0.54 -4.34 -17.59
C LYS A 134 -1.94 -3.74 -17.67
N THR A 135 -2.07 -2.43 -17.58
CA THR A 135 -3.33 -1.79 -17.98
C THR A 135 -3.43 -1.82 -19.51
N ASN A 136 -4.21 -2.76 -20.04
CA ASN A 136 -4.81 -2.60 -21.36
C ASN A 136 -5.92 -1.55 -21.17
N SER A 137 -5.81 -0.29 -21.62
CA SER A 137 -6.03 0.11 -23.00
C SER A 137 -5.76 1.63 -23.10
N PHE A 138 -5.14 2.07 -24.19
CA PHE A 138 -4.86 3.46 -24.62
C PHE A 138 -3.49 4.10 -24.31
N ASN A 139 -2.59 3.48 -23.54
CA ASN A 139 -1.20 3.96 -23.53
C ASN A 139 -0.17 2.88 -23.14
N PRO A 140 0.61 2.32 -24.08
CA PRO A 140 1.48 1.16 -23.82
C PRO A 140 2.83 1.52 -23.15
N LYS A 141 2.94 2.64 -22.44
CA LYS A 141 4.21 3.06 -21.83
C LYS A 141 4.01 3.71 -20.47
N VAL A 142 3.59 2.91 -19.50
CA VAL A 142 3.73 3.30 -18.10
C VAL A 142 4.10 2.07 -17.28
N LYS A 143 5.41 1.82 -17.12
CA LYS A 143 5.94 0.90 -16.10
C LYS A 143 5.87 1.63 -14.76
N HIS A 144 4.70 1.81 -14.18
CA HIS A 144 4.63 2.28 -12.80
C HIS A 144 4.40 1.08 -11.90
N ASN A 145 5.40 0.88 -11.04
CA ASN A 145 5.31 0.17 -9.78
C ASN A 145 4.03 0.63 -9.04
N PRO A 146 3.29 -0.24 -8.32
CA PRO A 146 2.19 0.18 -7.44
C PRO A 146 2.52 1.49 -6.75
N LYS A 147 1.63 2.48 -6.90
CA LYS A 147 1.80 3.82 -6.30
C LYS A 147 2.06 3.71 -4.81
N SER A 148 1.40 2.76 -4.15
CA SER A 148 1.59 2.45 -2.75
C SER A 148 1.45 0.95 -2.54
N VAL A 149 2.22 0.38 -1.62
CA VAL A 149 1.98 -0.94 -1.03
C VAL A 149 2.19 -0.80 0.46
N GLY A 150 1.39 -1.46 1.28
CA GLY A 150 1.67 -1.48 2.70
C GLY A 150 1.09 -2.68 3.42
N VAL A 151 1.58 -2.86 4.64
CA VAL A 151 1.04 -3.78 5.62
C VAL A 151 0.89 -3.09 6.97
N VAL A 152 -0.24 -3.31 7.63
CA VAL A 152 -0.53 -2.78 8.96
C VAL A 152 -1.04 -3.93 9.83
N ALA A 153 -0.47 -4.12 11.02
CA ALA A 153 -0.93 -5.13 11.97
C ALA A 153 -2.42 -4.90 12.29
N ALA A 154 -3.19 -5.97 12.52
CA ALA A 154 -4.64 -5.88 12.68
C ALA A 154 -5.09 -5.10 13.93
N ASN A 155 -4.17 -4.91 14.89
CA ASN A 155 -4.32 -4.08 16.10
C ASN A 155 -3.84 -2.63 15.89
N PHE A 156 -3.37 -2.28 14.69
CA PHE A 156 -2.81 -1.00 14.25
C PHE A 156 -1.53 -0.54 14.96
N ASN A 157 -0.90 -1.39 15.77
CA ASN A 157 0.29 -1.02 16.54
C ASN A 157 1.57 -0.92 15.71
N ALA A 158 1.58 -1.53 14.51
CA ALA A 158 2.74 -1.60 13.64
C ALA A 158 2.34 -1.54 12.17
N GLY A 159 3.24 -1.01 11.36
CA GLY A 159 3.05 -0.98 9.92
C GLY A 159 4.30 -0.61 9.15
N ILE A 160 4.28 -1.02 7.88
CA ILE A 160 5.27 -0.70 6.86
C ILE A 160 4.47 -0.25 5.65
N VAL A 161 4.60 1.02 5.28
CA VAL A 161 3.88 1.60 4.15
C VAL A 161 4.88 2.24 3.21
N ILE A 162 4.78 1.86 1.95
CA ILE A 162 5.56 2.39 0.85
C ILE A 162 4.62 3.18 -0.05
N ASN A 163 5.06 4.34 -0.50
CA ASN A 163 4.37 5.16 -1.48
C ASN A 163 5.38 5.76 -2.48
N ASN A 164 4.89 6.35 -3.57
CA ASN A 164 5.73 7.12 -4.49
C ASN A 164 4.98 8.30 -5.10
N TYR A 165 5.74 9.30 -5.50
CA TYR A 165 5.25 10.46 -6.21
C TYR A 165 6.24 10.93 -7.28
N SER A 166 5.76 11.75 -8.21
CA SER A 166 6.61 12.34 -9.23
C SER A 166 7.39 13.52 -8.65
N GLY A 167 8.72 13.44 -8.75
CA GLY A 167 9.64 14.41 -8.18
C GLY A 167 11.07 13.87 -8.16
N TYR A 168 11.99 14.61 -7.54
CA TYR A 168 13.35 14.14 -7.30
C TYR A 168 13.89 14.70 -5.99
N LEU A 169 14.82 13.98 -5.37
CA LEU A 169 15.58 14.48 -4.24
C LEU A 169 16.82 15.23 -4.76
N GLU A 170 17.01 16.49 -4.38
CA GLU A 170 18.13 17.31 -4.87
C GLU A 170 19.50 16.69 -4.57
N VAL A 171 19.61 15.98 -3.44
CA VAL A 171 20.85 15.36 -2.96
C VAL A 171 21.19 14.03 -3.65
N ASP A 172 20.22 13.40 -4.31
CA ASP A 172 20.36 12.11 -5.00
C ASP A 172 19.33 12.03 -6.15
N PRO A 173 19.51 12.76 -7.26
CA PRO A 173 18.45 12.86 -8.27
C PRO A 173 18.26 11.55 -9.05
N ASN A 174 17.01 11.09 -9.14
CA ASN A 174 16.61 9.98 -10.00
C ASN A 174 16.13 10.51 -11.37
N PRO A 175 16.72 10.04 -12.52
CA PRO A 175 16.32 10.48 -13.85
C PRO A 175 14.88 10.09 -14.26
N ASP A 176 14.27 9.13 -13.59
CA ASP A 176 12.87 8.75 -13.82
C ASP A 176 11.88 9.71 -13.13
N GLU A 177 12.38 10.70 -12.40
CA GLU A 177 11.58 11.69 -11.64
C GLU A 177 10.54 11.02 -10.72
N VAL A 178 11.01 10.01 -9.97
CA VAL A 178 10.24 9.34 -8.93
C VAL A 178 10.95 9.47 -7.58
N VAL A 179 10.19 9.87 -6.56
CA VAL A 179 10.58 9.78 -5.15
C VAL A 179 9.76 8.67 -4.50
N TYR A 180 10.46 7.80 -3.77
CA TYR A 180 9.87 6.74 -2.98
C TYR A 180 9.78 7.19 -1.53
N GLN A 181 8.68 6.83 -0.86
CA GLN A 181 8.41 7.17 0.53
C GLN A 181 8.27 5.87 1.32
N LEU A 182 8.85 5.83 2.50
CA LEU A 182 8.69 4.75 3.47
C LEU A 182 8.23 5.35 4.80
N ALA A 183 7.13 4.83 5.34
CA ALA A 183 6.76 5.03 6.72
C ALA A 183 6.75 3.70 7.46
N VAL A 184 7.31 3.68 8.66
CA VAL A 184 7.37 2.51 9.55
C VAL A 184 7.02 2.92 10.97
N TRP A 185 6.38 2.04 11.73
CA TRP A 185 6.08 2.28 13.15
C TRP A 185 5.88 0.97 13.91
N GLY A 186 6.01 1.02 15.23
CA GLY A 186 5.76 -0.13 16.12
C GLY A 186 6.94 -1.07 16.38
N PHE A 187 8.09 -0.86 15.72
CA PHE A 187 9.24 -1.77 15.79
C PHE A 187 10.18 -1.47 16.97
#